data_AF-A0A7Y0Q3T1-F1
#
_entry.id   AF-A0A7Y0Q3T1-F1
#
_cell.length_a   1.000
_cell.length_b   1.000
_cell.length_c   1.000
_cell.angle_alpha   90.00
_cell.angle_beta   90.00
_cell.angle_gamma   90.00
#
_symmetry.space_group_name_H-M   'P 1'
#
loop_
_entity.id
_entity.type
_entity.pdbx_description
1 polymer ?
#
loop_
_entity_poly.entity_id
_entity_poly.type
_entity_poly.pdbx_seq_one_letter_code
_entity_poly.pdbx_strand_id
1 'polypeptide(L)'
;MNWFEEDVFDEGPFDRFGADIQQRLEKDLAQWNHKQMETWNRGRIPFNSPAYDIVTQAMYAWLQQVNPEVQNIQWNARHNIMVARVARAIAEHRGKRILCIHGADHNYWYRHALGERTDIELVYPLR
;
A
#
# COMPACT_ATOMS: atom_id res chain seq x y z
N MET A 1 11.05 -8.52 -12.72
CA MET A 1 11.94 -7.58 -12.01
C MET A 1 11.16 -7.07 -10.82
N ASN A 2 11.54 -7.47 -9.61
CA ASN A 2 11.03 -6.84 -8.39
C ASN A 2 11.65 -5.44 -8.39
N TRP A 3 10.82 -4.39 -8.38
CA TRP A 3 11.29 -3.02 -8.64
C TRP A 3 11.87 -2.34 -7.39
N PHE A 4 12.00 -3.09 -6.30
CA PHE A 4 12.59 -2.68 -5.06
C PHE A 4 13.92 -3.39 -4.89
N GLU A 5 14.93 -2.60 -4.55
CA GLU A 5 16.31 -3.02 -4.32
C GLU A 5 16.39 -3.82 -3.01
N GLU A 6 15.85 -5.04 -3.00
CA GLU A 6 16.04 -6.01 -1.92
C GLU A 6 17.54 -6.33 -1.75
N ASP A 7 18.37 -6.04 -2.74
CA ASP A 7 19.83 -6.06 -2.68
C ASP A 7 20.45 -4.87 -1.92
N VAL A 8 19.69 -3.80 -1.69
CA VAL A 8 20.14 -2.58 -0.98
C VAL A 8 19.49 -2.45 0.40
N PHE A 9 18.28 -2.99 0.60
CA PHE A 9 17.59 -2.92 1.89
C PHE A 9 16.72 -4.17 2.16
N ASP A 10 17.19 -5.03 3.05
CA ASP A 10 16.54 -6.31 3.44
C ASP A 10 15.98 -6.30 4.89
N GLU A 11 16.03 -5.15 5.56
CA GLU A 11 15.64 -5.06 6.96
C GLU A 11 14.11 -5.08 7.14
N GLY A 12 13.59 -6.07 7.86
CA GLY A 12 12.18 -6.19 8.22
C GLY A 12 11.72 -5.12 9.22
N PRO A 13 10.40 -4.90 9.36
CA PRO A 13 9.85 -3.87 10.24
C PRO A 13 10.25 -4.06 11.71
N PHE A 14 10.60 -5.29 12.12
CA PHE A 14 10.85 -5.64 13.52
C PHE A 14 12.28 -6.08 13.84
N ASP A 15 13.19 -6.11 12.87
CA ASP A 15 14.54 -6.68 13.03
C ASP A 15 15.42 -5.93 14.03
N ARG A 16 15.10 -4.65 14.30
CA ARG A 16 15.81 -3.82 15.28
C ARG A 16 15.41 -4.07 16.73
N PHE A 17 14.37 -4.87 16.98
CA PHE A 17 13.86 -5.10 18.32
C PHE A 17 14.40 -6.41 18.91
N GLY A 18 14.55 -6.44 20.23
CA GLY A 18 14.85 -7.70 20.93
C GLY A 18 13.71 -8.71 20.78
N ALA A 19 14.06 -10.01 20.87
CA ALA A 19 13.16 -11.13 20.56
C ALA A 19 11.77 -11.04 21.22
N ASP A 20 11.69 -10.63 22.49
CA ASP A 20 10.41 -10.52 23.21
C ASP A 20 9.49 -9.45 22.62
N ILE A 21 10.06 -8.29 22.24
CA ILE A 21 9.32 -7.20 21.62
C ILE A 21 8.94 -7.57 20.19
N GLN A 22 9.88 -8.14 19.45
CA GLN A 22 9.65 -8.62 18.09
C GLN A 22 8.48 -9.61 18.05
N GLN A 23 8.47 -10.63 18.91
CA GLN A 23 7.39 -11.61 18.96
C GLN A 23 6.03 -10.98 19.26
N ARG A 24 5.98 -9.96 20.13
CA ARG A 24 4.73 -9.22 20.40
C ARG A 24 4.26 -8.46 19.18
N LEU A 25 5.16 -7.73 18.51
CA LEU A 25 4.83 -6.96 17.31
C LEU A 25 4.39 -7.85 16.15
N GLU A 26 4.99 -9.03 15.99
CA GLU A 26 4.56 -10.04 15.02
C GLU A 26 3.13 -10.53 15.29
N LYS A 27 2.77 -10.75 16.56
CA LYS A 27 1.38 -11.09 16.95
C LYS A 27 0.41 -9.96 16.64
N ASP A 28 0.81 -8.71 16.90
CA ASP A 28 -0.02 -7.54 16.58
C ASP A 28 -0.22 -7.39 15.07
N LEU A 29 0.84 -7.59 14.27
CA LEU A 29 0.76 -7.60 12.82
C LEU A 29 -0.14 -8.73 12.31
N ALA A 30 -0.06 -9.93 12.90
CA ALA A 30 -0.95 -11.03 12.54
C ALA A 30 -2.43 -10.69 12.82
N GLN A 31 -2.73 -9.97 13.89
CA GLN A 31 -4.09 -9.49 14.17
C GLN A 31 -4.55 -8.44 13.14
N TRP A 32 -3.66 -7.53 12.72
CA TRP A 32 -3.96 -6.60 11.63
C TRP A 32 -4.27 -7.32 10.33
N ASN A 33 -3.44 -8.29 9.94
CA ASN A 33 -3.67 -9.12 8.76
C ASN A 33 -5.02 -9.86 8.84
N HIS A 34 -5.36 -10.40 10.02
CA HIS A 34 -6.67 -11.04 10.22
C HIS A 34 -7.82 -10.07 9.97
N LYS A 35 -7.80 -8.88 10.59
CA LYS A 35 -8.82 -7.83 10.37
C LYS A 35 -8.90 -7.39 8.91
N GLN A 36 -7.75 -7.25 8.25
CA GLN A 36 -7.68 -6.89 6.85
C GLN A 36 -8.36 -7.96 6.00
N MET A 37 -8.05 -9.22 6.28
CA MET A 37 -8.67 -10.36 5.61
C MET A 37 -10.17 -10.46 5.86
N GLU A 38 -10.73 -10.09 7.02
CA GLU A 38 -12.19 -10.06 7.21
C GLU A 38 -12.94 -9.13 6.23
N THR A 39 -12.23 -8.25 5.54
CA THR A 39 -12.78 -7.30 4.56
C THR A 39 -12.52 -7.70 3.11
N TRP A 40 -11.81 -8.81 2.85
CA TRP A 40 -11.31 -9.20 1.53
C TRP A 40 -12.40 -9.29 0.45
N ASN A 41 -13.62 -9.70 0.81
CA ASN A 41 -14.74 -9.91 -0.12
C ASN A 41 -15.87 -8.88 0.03
N ARG A 42 -15.59 -7.72 0.64
CA ARG A 42 -16.61 -6.66 0.84
C ARG A 42 -16.91 -5.86 -0.43
N GLY A 43 -16.10 -5.99 -1.47
CA GLY A 43 -16.32 -5.42 -2.80
C GLY A 43 -16.86 -6.45 -3.80
N ARG A 44 -17.20 -6.00 -5.02
CA ARG A 44 -17.54 -6.90 -6.13
C ARG A 44 -16.35 -7.71 -6.60
N ILE A 45 -15.18 -7.10 -6.58
CA ILE A 45 -13.89 -7.73 -6.85
C ILE A 45 -13.19 -7.90 -5.51
N PRO A 46 -12.64 -9.10 -5.20
CA PRO A 46 -11.81 -9.32 -4.02
C PRO A 46 -10.73 -8.25 -3.84
N PHE A 47 -10.53 -7.83 -2.60
CA PHE A 47 -9.53 -6.83 -2.17
C PHE A 47 -9.68 -5.44 -2.80
N ASN A 48 -10.79 -5.18 -3.51
CA ASN A 48 -11.06 -3.92 -4.19
C ASN A 48 -12.25 -3.23 -3.53
N SER A 49 -12.04 -2.69 -2.33
CA SER A 49 -13.10 -2.01 -1.58
C SER A 49 -12.55 -0.98 -0.60
N PRO A 50 -13.32 0.07 -0.27
CA PRO A 50 -12.92 1.03 0.77
C PRO A 50 -12.76 0.39 2.15
N ALA A 51 -13.52 -0.68 2.44
CA ALA A 51 -13.40 -1.39 3.71
C ALA A 51 -12.02 -2.03 3.88
N TYR A 52 -11.50 -2.65 2.82
CA TYR A 52 -10.14 -3.20 2.79
C TYR A 52 -9.08 -2.10 2.91
N ASP A 53 -9.26 -1.02 2.17
CA ASP A 53 -8.35 0.13 2.20
C ASP A 53 -8.22 0.75 3.59
N ILE A 54 -9.33 0.91 4.31
CA ILE A 54 -9.35 1.52 5.65
C ILE A 54 -8.51 0.70 6.63
N VAL A 55 -8.67 -0.63 6.64
CA VAL A 55 -7.90 -1.49 7.55
C VAL A 55 -6.43 -1.51 7.15
N THR A 56 -6.16 -1.56 5.84
CA THR A 56 -4.79 -1.55 5.31
C THR A 56 -4.06 -0.26 5.67
N GLN A 57 -4.70 0.89 5.47
CA GLN A 57 -4.14 2.19 5.83
C GLN A 57 -3.84 2.28 7.33
N ALA A 58 -4.74 1.76 8.19
CA ALA A 58 -4.54 1.74 9.63
C ALA A 58 -3.35 0.84 10.04
N MET A 59 -3.20 -0.33 9.41
CA MET A 59 -2.07 -1.23 9.66
C MET A 59 -0.73 -0.57 9.30
N TYR A 60 -0.61 0.03 8.12
CA TYR A 60 0.64 0.71 7.72
C TYR A 60 0.90 1.99 8.50
N ALA A 61 -0.15 2.70 8.95
CA ALA A 61 0.01 3.81 9.89
C ALA A 61 0.54 3.35 11.26
N TRP A 62 0.11 2.18 11.74
CA TRP A 62 0.68 1.57 12.95
C TRP A 62 2.14 1.15 12.72
N LEU A 63 2.48 0.51 11.60
CA LEU A 63 3.86 0.16 11.27
C LEU A 63 4.76 1.41 11.22
N GLN A 64 4.26 2.53 10.70
CA GLN A 64 4.98 3.81 10.67
C GLN A 64 5.29 4.32 12.09
N GLN A 65 4.41 4.09 13.06
CA GLN A 65 4.65 4.43 14.46
C GLN A 65 5.67 3.49 15.12
N VAL A 66 5.67 2.21 14.74
CA VAL A 66 6.58 1.20 15.29
C VAL A 66 8.01 1.40 14.78
N ASN A 67 8.19 1.48 13.45
CA ASN A 67 9.50 1.62 12.83
C ASN A 67 9.43 2.57 11.62
N PRO A 68 9.48 3.89 11.85
CA PRO A 68 9.34 4.87 10.78
C PRO A 68 10.45 4.79 9.75
N GLU A 69 11.65 4.35 10.13
CA GLU A 69 12.80 4.30 9.21
C GLU A 69 12.61 3.21 8.15
N VAL A 70 12.29 1.99 8.58
CA VAL A 70 11.96 0.88 7.67
C VAL A 70 10.74 1.23 6.81
N GLN A 71 9.69 1.79 7.41
CA GLN A 71 8.46 2.13 6.67
C GLN A 71 8.68 3.25 5.65
N ASN A 72 9.54 4.22 5.94
CA ASN A 72 9.88 5.27 4.98
C ASN A 72 10.55 4.68 3.73
N ILE A 73 11.41 3.68 3.90
CA ILE A 73 12.16 3.05 2.80
C ILE A 73 11.31 2.02 2.06
N GLN A 74 10.76 1.03 2.77
CA GLN A 74 10.05 -0.10 2.14
C GLN A 74 8.65 0.27 1.66
N TRP A 75 7.97 1.20 2.32
CA TRP A 75 6.58 1.54 2.03
C TRP A 75 6.44 2.91 1.37
N ASN A 76 6.85 3.99 2.02
CA ASN A 76 6.55 5.35 1.53
C ASN A 76 7.32 5.68 0.25
N ALA A 77 8.62 5.37 0.18
CA ALA A 77 9.41 5.58 -1.03
C ALA A 77 8.86 4.75 -2.21
N ARG A 78 8.42 3.51 -1.95
CA ARG A 78 7.75 2.66 -2.94
C ARG A 78 6.52 3.30 -3.53
N HIS A 79 5.64 3.79 -2.68
CA HIS A 79 4.42 4.43 -3.13
C HIS A 79 4.69 5.72 -3.90
N ASN A 80 5.67 6.52 -3.48
CA ASN A 80 6.07 7.72 -4.21
C ASN A 80 6.55 7.40 -5.64
N ILE A 81 7.39 6.37 -5.79
CA ILE A 81 7.85 5.91 -7.12
C ILE A 81 6.68 5.39 -7.95
N MET A 82 5.79 4.59 -7.35
CA MET A 82 4.61 4.04 -8.01
C MET A 82 3.69 5.16 -8.54
N VAL A 83 3.36 6.15 -7.70
CA VAL A 83 2.55 7.31 -8.09
C VAL A 83 3.22 8.12 -9.19
N ALA A 84 4.53 8.39 -9.10
CA ALA A 84 5.27 9.13 -10.12
C ALA A 84 5.22 8.42 -11.49
N ARG A 85 5.32 7.09 -11.51
CA ARG A 85 5.21 6.29 -12.75
C ARG A 85 3.81 6.35 -13.34
N VAL A 86 2.77 6.23 -12.52
CA VAL A 86 1.38 6.38 -12.99
C VAL A 86 1.13 7.79 -13.51
N ALA A 87 1.60 8.82 -12.82
CA ALA A 87 1.50 10.20 -13.27
C ALA A 87 2.17 10.43 -14.64
N ARG A 88 3.33 9.80 -14.87
CA ARG A 88 4.01 9.83 -16.16
C ARG A 88 3.20 9.11 -17.25
N ALA A 89 2.68 7.92 -16.96
CA ALA A 89 1.84 7.18 -17.91
C ALA A 89 0.57 7.95 -18.30
N ILE A 90 -0.07 8.63 -17.34
CA ILE A 90 -1.21 9.53 -17.60
C ILE A 90 -0.81 10.64 -18.58
N ALA A 91 0.36 11.25 -18.39
CA ALA A 91 0.85 12.33 -19.25
C ALA A 91 1.22 11.84 -20.66
N GLU A 92 1.81 10.65 -20.79
CA GLU A 92 2.18 10.04 -22.07
C GLU A 92 0.96 9.52 -22.86
N HIS A 93 -0.14 9.21 -22.17
CA HIS A 93 -1.34 8.62 -22.76
C HIS A 93 -2.62 9.44 -22.51
N ARG A 94 -2.54 10.77 -22.68
CA ARG A 94 -3.68 11.68 -22.48
C ARG A 94 -4.91 11.25 -23.27
N GLY A 95 -6.07 11.29 -22.61
CA GLY A 95 -7.37 10.92 -23.19
C GLY A 95 -7.57 9.41 -23.40
N LYS A 96 -6.63 8.56 -22.98
CA LYS A 96 -6.79 7.10 -23.00
C LYS A 96 -7.27 6.59 -21.65
N ARG A 97 -7.92 5.42 -21.67
CA ARG A 97 -8.26 4.66 -20.46
C ARG A 97 -7.03 3.84 -20.05
N ILE A 98 -6.62 3.97 -18.80
CA ILE A 98 -5.47 3.25 -18.23
C ILE A 98 -5.99 2.31 -17.15
N LEU A 99 -5.70 1.02 -17.29
CA LEU A 99 -5.93 0.03 -16.24
C LEU A 99 -4.65 -0.13 -15.42
N CYS A 100 -4.72 0.12 -14.11
CA CYS A 100 -3.61 -0.08 -13.19
C CYS A 100 -3.80 -1.38 -12.41
N ILE A 101 -2.81 -2.28 -12.47
CA ILE A 101 -2.83 -3.57 -11.76
C ILE A 101 -1.64 -3.61 -10.81
N HIS A 102 -1.90 -3.90 -9.54
CA HIS A 102 -0.89 -3.94 -8.47
C HIS A 102 -1.42 -4.76 -7.28
N GLY A 103 -0.58 -4.97 -6.27
CA GLY A 103 -1.00 -5.54 -4.99
C GLY A 103 -2.08 -4.70 -4.30
N ALA A 104 -3.04 -5.35 -3.66
CA ALA A 104 -4.23 -4.69 -3.11
C ALA A 104 -3.91 -3.66 -2.03
N ASP A 105 -2.85 -3.88 -1.26
CA ASP A 105 -2.44 -2.98 -0.18
C ASP A 105 -2.11 -1.55 -0.66
N HIS A 106 -1.86 -1.36 -1.95
CA HIS A 106 -1.51 -0.06 -2.54
C HIS A 106 -2.74 0.77 -2.95
N ASN A 107 -3.94 0.20 -2.92
CA ASN A 107 -5.17 0.84 -3.40
C ASN A 107 -5.44 2.20 -2.73
N TYR A 108 -5.39 2.25 -1.40
CA TYR A 108 -5.70 3.46 -0.63
C TYR A 108 -4.74 4.60 -0.97
N TRP A 109 -3.47 4.28 -1.25
CA TRP A 109 -2.46 5.27 -1.59
C TRP A 109 -2.72 5.89 -2.96
N TYR A 110 -3.01 5.07 -3.97
CA TYR A 110 -3.40 5.58 -5.28
C TYR A 110 -4.68 6.40 -5.21
N ARG A 111 -5.67 5.94 -4.46
CA ARG A 111 -6.93 6.68 -4.26
C ARG A 111 -6.68 8.07 -3.68
N HIS A 112 -5.79 8.17 -2.68
CA HIS A 112 -5.42 9.44 -2.10
C HIS A 112 -4.62 10.31 -3.07
N ALA A 113 -3.49 9.82 -3.57
CA ALA A 113 -2.55 10.60 -4.38
C ALA A 113 -3.10 11.00 -5.76
N LEU A 114 -3.95 10.18 -6.37
CA LEU A 114 -4.54 10.46 -7.68
C LEU A 114 -5.93 11.11 -7.57
N GLY A 115 -6.62 10.96 -6.43
CA GLY A 115 -7.95 11.55 -6.21
C GLY A 115 -7.94 13.08 -6.15
N GLU A 116 -6.78 13.69 -5.86
CA GLU A 116 -6.59 15.15 -5.86
C GLU A 116 -6.35 15.74 -7.25
N ARG A 117 -6.17 14.89 -8.27
CA ARG A 117 -5.92 15.35 -9.65
C ARG A 117 -7.22 15.74 -10.34
N THR A 118 -7.19 16.88 -11.04
CA THR A 118 -8.34 17.39 -11.80
C THR A 118 -8.29 17.05 -13.30
N ASP A 119 -7.19 16.48 -13.78
CA ASP A 119 -6.96 16.17 -15.19
C ASP A 119 -7.33 14.73 -15.58
N ILE A 120 -7.80 13.93 -14.63
CA ILE A 120 -8.22 12.53 -14.83
C ILE A 120 -9.56 12.27 -14.15
N GLU A 121 -10.26 11.24 -14.62
CA GLU A 121 -11.34 10.59 -13.87
C GLU A 121 -10.79 9.32 -13.22
N LEU A 122 -10.73 9.29 -11.88
CA LEU A 122 -10.30 8.12 -11.13
C LEU A 122 -11.49 7.19 -10.86
N VAL A 123 -11.48 6.01 -11.47
CA VAL A 123 -12.50 4.97 -11.24
C VAL A 123 -12.02 3.98 -10.19
N TYR A 124 -12.56 4.10 -8.98
CA TYR A 124 -12.32 3.16 -7.88
C TYR A 124 -13.48 3.18 -6.87
N PRO A 125 -13.94 2.04 -6.34
CA PRO A 125 -13.58 0.67 -6.73
C PRO A 125 -14.02 0.31 -8.15
N LEU A 126 -13.33 -0.67 -8.74
CA LEU A 126 -13.71 -1.30 -10.00
C LEU A 126 -14.98 -2.14 -9.82
N ARG A 127 -15.80 -2.24 -10.88
CA ARG A 127 -17.19 -2.75 -10.81
C ARG A 127 -17.48 -3.89 -11.77
#